data_AF-A0A5Q0GUN2-F1
#
_entry.id   AF-A0A5Q0GUN2-F1
#
_cell.length_a   1.000
_cell.length_b   1.000
_cell.length_c   1.000
_cell.angle_alpha   90.00
_cell.angle_beta   90.00
_cell.angle_gamma   90.00
#
_symmetry.space_group_name_H-M   'P 1'
#
loop_
_entity.id
_entity.type
_entity.pdbx_description
1 polymer ?
#
loop_
_entity_poly.entity_id
_entity_poly.type
_entity_poly.pdbx_seq_one_letter_code
_entity_poly.pdbx_strand_id
1 'polypeptide(L)'
;MTNKVCHGCGMSKDRSRTVVGMSIGGKTLADRSAELQNWIRTGRTRRLRVDAGLSQALVAQDCEVTPSTVHRWETGDRLPRGRNIAAYHAFLARLVEREQQGDGRDGE
;
A
#
# COMPACT_ATOMS: atom_id res chain seq x y z
N MET A 1 32.40 4.40 -14.70
CA MET A 1 31.44 3.54 -13.98
C MET A 1 31.20 4.19 -12.63
N THR A 2 30.21 5.07 -12.52
CA THR A 2 30.04 5.95 -11.35
C THR A 2 28.84 5.54 -10.50
N ASN A 3 29.16 5.03 -9.32
CA ASN A 3 28.54 5.19 -8.00
C ASN A 3 27.01 5.19 -7.85
N LYS A 4 26.53 4.37 -6.89
CA LYS A 4 26.10 4.91 -5.59
C LYS A 4 25.92 3.83 -4.53
N VAL A 5 26.72 3.96 -3.46
CA VAL A 5 26.56 3.31 -2.17
C VAL A 5 25.36 3.93 -1.46
N CYS A 6 24.37 3.11 -1.08
CA CYS A 6 23.29 3.54 -0.21
C CYS A 6 23.73 3.36 1.25
N HIS A 7 23.82 4.49 1.94
CA HIS A 7 24.21 4.63 3.34
C HIS A 7 23.09 4.12 4.25
N GLY A 8 23.46 3.46 5.34
CA GLY A 8 22.53 3.02 6.36
C GLY A 8 21.92 4.15 7.18
N CYS A 9 21.00 3.83 8.07
CA CYS A 9 20.89 4.41 9.41
C CYS A 9 19.80 3.65 10.16
N GLY A 10 20.12 3.13 11.34
CA GLY A 10 19.19 2.40 12.18
C GLY A 10 18.07 3.27 12.73
N MET A 11 17.06 2.62 13.33
CA MET A 11 16.24 3.15 14.42
C MET A 11 15.57 1.98 15.14
N SER A 12 16.05 1.71 16.35
CA SER A 12 15.31 1.04 17.41
C SER A 12 14.13 1.92 17.83
N LYS A 13 12.93 1.35 18.01
CA LYS A 13 11.89 1.78 18.96
C LYS A 13 10.72 0.79 19.01
N ASP A 14 10.78 -0.07 20.03
CA ASP A 14 9.69 -0.32 20.99
C ASP A 14 8.37 0.44 20.73
N ARG A 15 7.30 -0.28 20.32
CA ARG A 15 6.05 -0.41 21.12
C ARG A 15 4.90 -1.13 20.39
N SER A 16 4.33 -2.07 21.14
CA SER A 16 2.90 -2.42 21.21
C SER A 16 2.22 -3.02 19.99
N ARG A 17 2.26 -4.36 19.98
CA ARG A 17 1.22 -5.24 19.43
C ARG A 17 -0.15 -4.81 19.97
N THR A 18 -1.10 -4.55 19.07
CA THR A 18 -2.51 -4.76 19.37
C THR A 18 -3.11 -5.61 18.27
N VAL A 19 -3.30 -6.88 18.61
CA VAL A 19 -4.30 -7.74 17.97
C VAL A 19 -5.67 -7.07 18.14
N VAL A 20 -6.26 -6.56 17.07
CA VAL A 20 -7.71 -6.28 17.07
C VAL A 20 -8.30 -6.69 15.73
N GLY A 21 -9.18 -7.69 15.80
CA GLY A 21 -10.44 -7.65 15.06
C GLY A 21 -10.41 -8.21 13.65
N MET A 22 -10.25 -9.52 13.53
CA MET A 22 -10.74 -10.26 12.38
C MET A 22 -12.28 -10.22 12.40
N SER A 23 -12.86 -9.10 11.94
CA SER A 23 -14.30 -8.99 11.74
C SER A 23 -14.70 -9.80 10.52
N ILE A 24 -15.39 -10.92 10.76
CA ILE A 24 -16.22 -11.60 9.76
C ILE A 24 -17.45 -10.73 9.52
N GLY A 25 -17.23 -9.62 8.83
CA GLY A 25 -18.24 -8.72 8.30
C GLY A 25 -17.59 -8.12 7.08
N GLY A 26 -18.01 -8.54 5.88
CA GLY A 26 -17.41 -8.08 4.64
C GLY A 26 -17.41 -6.55 4.62
N LYS A 27 -16.23 -5.92 4.68
CA LYS A 27 -16.09 -4.46 4.59
C LYS A 27 -16.92 -3.95 3.40
N THR A 28 -17.83 -3.00 3.63
CA THR A 28 -18.67 -2.47 2.56
C THR A 28 -17.81 -1.69 1.55
N LEU A 29 -18.35 -1.40 0.36
CA LEU A 29 -17.64 -0.56 -0.62
C LEU A 29 -17.38 0.85 -0.06
N ALA A 30 -18.27 1.36 0.79
CA ALA A 30 -18.11 2.65 1.46
C ALA A 30 -16.95 2.65 2.45
N ASP A 31 -16.81 1.59 3.25
CA ASP A 31 -15.68 1.44 4.19
C ASP A 31 -14.34 1.37 3.44
N ARG A 32 -14.30 0.55 2.38
CA ARG A 32 -13.10 0.43 1.52
C ARG A 32 -12.76 1.76 0.86
N SER A 33 -13.76 2.54 0.43
CA SER A 33 -13.57 3.87 -0.13
C SER A 33 -12.97 4.83 0.89
N ALA A 34 -13.52 4.88 2.11
CA ALA A 34 -13.02 5.76 3.17
C ALA A 34 -11.58 5.42 3.57
N GLU A 35 -11.27 4.12 3.74
CA GLU A 35 -9.92 3.65 4.05
C GLU A 35 -8.93 4.01 2.92
N LEU A 36 -9.31 3.76 1.67
CA LEU A 36 -8.49 4.08 0.50
C LEU A 36 -8.25 5.58 0.36
N GLN A 37 -9.26 6.42 0.56
CA GLN A 37 -9.12 7.87 0.55
C GLN A 37 -8.14 8.35 1.64
N ASN A 38 -8.22 7.76 2.83
CA ASN A 38 -7.28 8.07 3.90
C ASN A 38 -5.83 7.70 3.52
N TRP A 39 -5.62 6.55 2.88
CA TRP A 39 -4.29 6.16 2.39
C TRP A 39 -3.77 7.06 1.27
N ILE A 40 -4.64 7.51 0.37
CA ILE A 40 -4.27 8.45 -0.70
C ILE A 40 -3.85 9.79 -0.07
N ARG A 41 -4.69 10.34 0.82
CA ARG A 41 -4.44 11.62 1.49
C ARG A 41 -3.15 11.64 2.30
N THR A 42 -2.79 10.52 2.93
CA THR A 42 -1.56 10.38 3.71
C THR A 42 -0.33 10.02 2.87
N GLY A 43 -0.50 9.78 1.56
CA GLY A 43 0.56 9.27 0.68
C GLY A 43 0.96 7.82 0.97
N ARG A 44 0.21 7.11 1.83
CA ARG A 44 0.50 5.72 2.21
C ARG A 44 0.42 4.77 1.02
N THR A 45 -0.47 5.01 0.06
CA THR A 45 -0.59 4.18 -1.16
C THR A 45 0.72 4.13 -1.94
N ARG A 46 1.33 5.29 -2.18
CA ARG A 46 2.63 5.42 -2.86
C ARG A 46 3.73 4.72 -2.06
N ARG A 47 3.75 4.91 -0.73
CA ARG A 47 4.75 4.29 0.14
C ARG A 47 4.68 2.77 0.10
N LEU A 48 3.49 2.18 0.32
CA LEU A 48 3.26 0.74 0.24
C LEU A 48 3.74 0.15 -1.09
N ARG A 49 3.46 0.86 -2.20
CA ARG A 49 3.91 0.43 -3.52
C ARG A 49 5.43 0.45 -3.65
N VAL A 50 6.09 1.53 -3.20
CA VAL A 50 7.55 1.68 -3.28
C VAL A 50 8.26 0.70 -2.38
N ASP A 51 7.76 0.50 -1.15
CA ASP A 51 8.33 -0.42 -0.16
C ASP A 51 8.22 -1.88 -0.67
N ALA A 52 7.17 -2.19 -1.45
CA ALA A 52 7.03 -3.47 -2.15
C ALA A 52 7.87 -3.57 -3.45
N GLY A 53 8.61 -2.54 -3.84
CA GLY A 53 9.41 -2.51 -5.07
C GLY A 53 8.58 -2.45 -6.36
N LEU A 54 7.31 -2.06 -6.29
CA LEU A 54 6.38 -2.14 -7.42
C LEU A 54 6.35 -0.82 -8.22
N SER A 55 6.37 -0.95 -9.55
CA SER A 55 6.16 0.18 -10.46
C SER A 55 4.67 0.50 -10.60
N GLN A 56 4.34 1.74 -10.97
CA GLN A 56 2.94 2.13 -11.23
C GLN A 56 2.31 1.29 -12.37
N ALA A 57 3.11 0.80 -13.32
CA ALA A 57 2.63 -0.04 -14.41
C ALA A 57 2.17 -1.43 -13.95
N LEU A 58 2.89 -2.04 -13.01
CA LEU A 58 2.52 -3.34 -12.45
C LEU A 58 1.22 -3.24 -11.63
N VAL A 59 1.09 -2.18 -10.82
CA VAL A 59 -0.16 -1.91 -10.08
C VAL A 59 -1.33 -1.68 -11.04
N ALA A 60 -1.08 -0.92 -12.12
CA ALA A 60 -2.10 -0.64 -13.12
C ALA A 60 -2.59 -1.91 -13.82
N GLN A 61 -1.69 -2.86 -14.09
CA GLN A 61 -2.04 -4.15 -14.68
C GLN A 61 -2.94 -4.98 -13.75
N ASP A 62 -2.61 -5.09 -12.45
CA ASP A 62 -3.45 -5.82 -11.47
C ASP A 62 -4.83 -5.17 -11.28
N CYS A 63 -4.89 -3.83 -11.42
CA CYS A 63 -6.12 -3.07 -11.28
C CYS A 63 -6.88 -2.84 -12.60
N GLU A 64 -6.40 -3.39 -13.73
CA GLU A 64 -6.96 -3.18 -15.08
C GLU A 64 -7.16 -1.69 -15.46
N VAL A 65 -6.20 -0.84 -15.11
CA VAL A 65 -6.20 0.59 -15.43
C VAL A 65 -4.88 1.00 -16.11
N THR A 66 -4.75 2.28 -16.44
CA THR A 66 -3.51 2.83 -17.00
C THR A 66 -2.56 3.29 -15.89
N PRO A 67 -1.23 3.26 -16.11
CA PRO A 67 -0.24 3.76 -15.14
C PRO A 67 -0.49 5.23 -14.75
N SER A 68 -0.93 6.05 -15.72
CA SER A 68 -1.31 7.44 -15.50
C SER A 68 -2.53 7.58 -14.58
N THR A 69 -3.45 6.60 -14.58
CA THR A 69 -4.60 6.58 -13.67
C THR A 69 -4.14 6.31 -12.24
N VAL A 70 -3.23 5.35 -12.04
CA VAL A 70 -2.61 5.07 -10.73
C VAL A 70 -1.86 6.30 -10.21
N HIS A 71 -1.08 6.97 -11.08
CA HIS A 71 -0.39 8.21 -10.71
C HIS A 71 -1.37 9.27 -10.18
N ARG A 72 -2.48 9.53 -10.88
CA ARG A 72 -3.49 10.51 -10.45
C ARG A 72 -4.19 10.12 -9.15
N TRP A 73 -4.33 8.82 -8.88
CA TRP A 73 -4.86 8.34 -7.60
C TRP A 73 -3.86 8.57 -6.47
N GLU A 74 -2.58 8.30 -6.70
CA GLU A 74 -1.52 8.48 -5.69
C GLU A 74 -1.26 9.96 -5.37
N THR A 75 -1.43 10.86 -6.33
CA THR A 75 -1.28 12.31 -6.10
C THR A 75 -2.54 12.96 -5.52
N GLY A 76 -3.66 12.23 -5.47
CA GLY A 76 -4.96 12.78 -5.04
C GLY A 76 -5.66 13.66 -6.09
N ASP A 77 -5.10 13.79 -7.30
CA ASP A 77 -5.72 14.50 -8.43
C ASP A 77 -7.08 13.90 -8.82
N ARG A 78 -7.21 12.57 -8.69
CA ARG A 78 -8.47 11.85 -8.91
C ARG A 78 -8.63 10.76 -7.88
N LEU A 79 -9.83 10.57 -7.36
CA LEU A 79 -10.16 9.41 -6.52
C LEU A 79 -10.67 8.23 -7.35
N PRO A 80 -10.30 6.98 -6.99
CA PRO A 80 -10.87 5.78 -7.60
C PRO A 80 -12.38 5.69 -7.31
N ARG A 81 -13.15 5.10 -8.24
CA ARG A 81 -14.61 4.98 -8.15
C ARG A 81 -15.09 3.59 -8.53
N GLY A 82 -16.26 3.21 -8.02
CA GLY A 82 -16.92 1.95 -8.37
C GLY A 82 -16.03 0.73 -8.14
N ARG A 83 -15.90 -0.12 -9.18
CA ARG A 83 -15.08 -1.35 -9.13
C ARG A 83 -13.61 -1.10 -8.79
N ASN A 84 -13.07 0.06 -9.17
CA ASN A 84 -11.66 0.39 -8.95
C ASN A 84 -11.34 0.63 -7.47
N ILE A 85 -12.34 1.03 -6.66
CA ILE A 85 -12.19 1.11 -5.21
C ILE A 85 -11.86 -0.28 -4.66
N ALA A 86 -12.64 -1.29 -5.06
CA ALA A 86 -12.45 -2.65 -4.58
C ALA A 86 -11.12 -3.25 -5.07
N ALA A 87 -10.80 -3.10 -6.36
CA ALA A 87 -9.55 -3.64 -6.94
C ALA A 87 -8.31 -3.02 -6.28
N TYR A 88 -8.26 -1.68 -6.22
CA TYR A 88 -7.09 -0.98 -5.71
C TYR A 88 -6.95 -1.13 -4.18
N HIS A 89 -8.07 -1.12 -3.45
CA HIS A 89 -8.06 -1.40 -2.01
C HIS A 89 -7.59 -2.82 -1.71
N ALA A 90 -8.10 -3.83 -2.41
CA ALA A 90 -7.71 -5.23 -2.21
C ALA A 90 -6.24 -5.48 -2.57
N PHE A 91 -5.72 -4.81 -3.61
CA PHE A 91 -4.30 -4.83 -3.93
C PHE A 91 -3.45 -4.26 -2.79
N LEU A 92 -3.77 -3.07 -2.30
CA LEU A 92 -3.01 -2.42 -1.23
C LEU A 92 -3.13 -3.14 0.12
N ALA A 93 -4.31 -3.72 0.42
CA ALA A 93 -4.50 -4.53 1.63
C ALA A 93 -3.56 -5.74 1.66
N ARG A 94 -3.36 -6.42 0.52
CA ARG A 94 -2.38 -7.50 0.39
C ARG A 94 -0.94 -7.02 0.65
N LEU A 95 -0.59 -5.79 0.27
CA LEU A 95 0.73 -5.22 0.58
C LEU A 95 0.88 -4.88 2.06
N VAL A 96 -0.16 -4.33 2.69
CA VAL A 96 -0.18 -4.04 4.14
C VAL A 96 -0.03 -5.33 4.96
N GLU A 97 -0.66 -6.42 4.53
CA GLU A 97 -0.47 -7.74 5.15
C GLU A 97 0.96 -8.26 4.99
N ARG A 98 1.58 -8.06 3.81
CA ARG A 98 2.98 -8.45 3.57
C ARG A 98 3.97 -7.62 4.38
N GLU A 99 3.76 -6.31 4.49
CA GLU A 99 4.53 -5.42 5.36
C GLU A 99 4.50 -5.93 6.81
N GLN A 100 3.34 -6.40 7.27
CA GLN A 100 3.19 -7.00 8.61
C GLN A 100 3.81 -8.39 8.75
N GLN A 101 3.98 -9.14 7.65
CA GLN A 101 4.54 -10.50 7.64
C GLN A 101 6.06 -10.54 7.40
N GLY A 102 6.63 -9.47 6.83
CA GLY A 102 8.06 -9.37 6.47
C GLY A 102 9.01 -9.02 7.62
N ASP A 103 8.50 -8.85 8.84
CA ASP A 103 9.27 -8.51 10.06
C ASP A 103 9.62 -9.77 10.88
N GLY A 104 10.25 -10.79 10.26
CA GLY A 104 10.46 -12.06 10.99
C GLY A 104 11.44 -13.09 10.44
N ARG A 105 12.28 -12.79 9.45
CA ARG A 105 13.32 -13.76 8.99
C ARG A 105 14.58 -13.07 8.52
N ASP A 106 15.45 -12.71 9.47
CA ASP A 106 16.89 -12.64 9.24
C ASP A 106 17.57 -13.14 10.52
N GLY A 107 18.18 -14.32 10.46
CA GLY A 107 18.90 -14.89 11.59
C GLY A 107 19.32 -16.34 11.37
N GLU A 108 20.25 -16.60 10.45
CA GLU A 108 21.40 -17.48 10.70
C GLU A 108 22.62 -17.01 9.90
#